data_AF-A0A6M1T7Z8-F1
#
_entry.id   AF-A0A6M1T7Z8-F1
#
_cell.length_a   1.000
_cell.length_b   1.000
_cell.length_c   1.000
_cell.angle_alpha   90.00
_cell.angle_beta   90.00
_cell.angle_gamma   90.00
#
_symmetry.space_group_name_H-M   'P 1'
#
loop_
_entity.id
_entity.type
_entity.pdbx_description
1 polymer ?
#
loop_
_entity_poly.entity_id
_entity_poly.type
_entity_poly.pdbx_seq_one_letter_code
_entity_poly.pdbx_strand_id
1 'polypeptide(L)'
;MAWDALLLSFVGFYCGYRCYNYAEGSDRLKFLGLSIAALVFATTQASVVVDGWLDAIDLTLYSDIVVEWGHIIALAFVLSALAVFIRQSKPVFAQFPLVYAALPLFIVLSYVLVANTYALKDWLLSIYQGGAILVALLMYSVYTYREKRYMYILVGIILFLITFIIYWYIPGVNENTGWLWKTLLISSLLMTLYGYEYARKKNPSSKDTIQI
;
A
#
# COMPACT_ATOMS: atom_id res chain seq x y z
N MET A 1 10.54 18.76 -3.45
CA MET A 1 9.97 19.71 -4.44
C MET A 1 8.52 19.34 -4.68
N ALA A 2 7.55 20.24 -4.56
CA ALA A 2 6.11 19.92 -4.59
C ALA A 2 5.65 19.04 -5.79
N TRP A 3 6.38 19.07 -6.91
CA TRP A 3 6.13 18.22 -8.08
C TRP A 3 6.12 16.71 -7.77
N ASP A 4 7.01 16.23 -6.91
CA ASP A 4 7.12 14.80 -6.61
C ASP A 4 5.87 14.27 -5.89
N ALA A 5 5.38 15.00 -4.89
CA ALA A 5 4.17 14.71 -4.14
C ALA A 5 2.91 14.83 -5.01
N LEU A 6 2.89 15.79 -5.95
CA LEU A 6 1.81 15.94 -6.91
C LEU A 6 1.72 14.73 -7.84
N LEU A 7 2.85 14.28 -8.40
CA LEU A 7 2.90 13.08 -9.24
C LEU A 7 2.44 11.85 -8.46
N LEU A 8 2.91 11.72 -7.22
CA LEU A 8 2.57 10.61 -6.33
C LEU A 8 1.09 10.60 -5.95
N SER A 9 0.47 11.77 -5.77
CA SER A 9 -0.96 11.92 -5.56
C SER A 9 -1.76 11.45 -6.78
N PHE A 10 -1.39 11.91 -8.00
CA PHE A 10 -2.05 11.46 -9.24
C PHE A 10 -1.93 9.95 -9.45
N VAL A 11 -0.75 9.38 -9.23
CA VAL A 11 -0.53 7.93 -9.32
C VAL A 11 -1.31 7.19 -8.25
N GLY A 12 -1.39 7.72 -7.03
CA GLY A 12 -2.22 7.17 -5.95
C GLY A 12 -3.70 7.11 -6.34
N PHE A 13 -4.26 8.21 -6.87
CA PHE A 13 -5.63 8.24 -7.38
C PHE A 13 -5.85 7.25 -8.53
N TYR A 14 -4.92 7.19 -9.48
CA TYR A 14 -4.96 6.24 -10.59
C TYR A 14 -4.96 4.79 -10.10
N CYS A 15 -4.07 4.44 -9.18
CA CYS A 15 -4.02 3.12 -8.54
C CYS A 15 -5.31 2.81 -7.78
N GLY A 16 -5.85 3.76 -7.02
CA GLY A 16 -7.12 3.62 -6.31
C GLY A 16 -8.27 3.32 -7.27
N TYR A 17 -8.38 4.09 -8.35
CA TYR A 17 -9.39 3.90 -9.39
C TYR A 17 -9.26 2.54 -10.09
N ARG A 18 -8.04 2.12 -10.45
CA ARG A 18 -7.81 0.81 -11.09
C ARG A 18 -8.10 -0.35 -10.15
N CYS A 19 -7.68 -0.28 -8.90
CA CYS A 19 -8.02 -1.25 -7.87
C CYS A 19 -9.54 -1.35 -7.66
N TYR A 20 -10.25 -0.21 -7.62
CA TYR A 20 -11.71 -0.21 -7.52
C TYR A 20 -12.37 -0.95 -8.69
N ASN A 21 -11.89 -0.74 -9.92
CA ASN A 21 -12.36 -1.47 -11.11
C ASN A 21 -12.01 -2.96 -11.09
N TYR A 22 -11.07 -3.41 -10.24
CA TYR A 22 -10.81 -4.83 -10.03
C TYR A 22 -11.71 -5.45 -8.97
N ALA A 23 -12.45 -4.66 -8.21
CA ALA A 23 -13.33 -5.11 -7.15
C ALA A 23 -14.64 -5.72 -7.68
N GLU A 24 -14.55 -6.67 -8.61
CA GLU A 24 -15.66 -7.47 -9.14
C GLU A 24 -15.64 -8.90 -8.56
N GLY A 25 -16.80 -9.43 -8.18
CA GLY A 25 -16.96 -10.85 -7.80
C GLY A 25 -16.37 -11.23 -6.43
N SER A 26 -15.82 -12.45 -6.33
CA SER A 26 -15.23 -13.03 -5.10
C SER A 26 -14.01 -12.29 -4.57
N ASP A 27 -13.42 -11.44 -5.40
CA ASP A 27 -12.20 -10.69 -5.15
C ASP A 27 -12.46 -9.26 -4.68
N ARG A 28 -13.72 -8.88 -4.48
CA ARG A 28 -14.13 -7.52 -4.16
C ARG A 28 -13.44 -6.98 -2.89
N LEU A 29 -13.38 -7.77 -1.82
CA LEU A 29 -12.96 -7.26 -0.51
C LEU A 29 -11.48 -6.84 -0.47
N LYS A 30 -10.60 -7.63 -1.09
CA LYS A 30 -9.15 -7.33 -1.11
C LYS A 30 -8.83 -6.10 -1.95
N PHE A 31 -9.48 -5.95 -3.11
CA PHE A 31 -9.27 -4.79 -3.97
C PHE A 31 -9.89 -3.52 -3.42
N LEU A 32 -11.01 -3.63 -2.70
CA LEU A 32 -11.62 -2.51 -2.02
C LEU A 32 -10.74 -2.00 -0.87
N GLY A 33 -10.11 -2.90 -0.11
CA GLY A 33 -9.10 -2.51 0.89
C GLY A 33 -7.91 -1.78 0.27
N LEU A 34 -7.35 -2.31 -0.82
CA LEU A 34 -6.25 -1.66 -1.55
C LEU A 34 -6.67 -0.33 -2.19
N SER A 35 -7.89 -0.21 -2.71
CA SER A 35 -8.37 1.03 -3.32
C SER A 35 -8.54 2.12 -2.28
N ILE A 36 -9.12 1.80 -1.11
CA ILE A 36 -9.23 2.74 0.00
C ILE A 36 -7.84 3.18 0.47
N ALA A 37 -6.91 2.23 0.66
CA ALA A 37 -5.55 2.57 1.04
C ALA A 37 -4.87 3.53 0.03
N ALA A 38 -5.01 3.26 -1.26
CA ALA A 38 -4.45 4.10 -2.32
C ALA A 38 -5.08 5.49 -2.35
N LEU A 39 -6.40 5.62 -2.14
CA LEU A 39 -7.09 6.90 -2.07
C LEU A 39 -6.67 7.72 -0.84
N VAL A 40 -6.62 7.08 0.34
CA VAL A 40 -6.15 7.74 1.58
C VAL A 40 -4.70 8.21 1.43
N PHE A 41 -3.86 7.40 0.80
CA PHE A 41 -2.49 7.78 0.48
C PHE A 41 -2.43 8.94 -0.52
N ALA A 42 -3.27 8.93 -1.56
CA ALA A 42 -3.34 10.01 -2.54
C ALA A 42 -3.77 11.34 -1.91
N THR A 43 -4.74 11.32 -0.99
CA THR A 43 -5.18 12.51 -0.24
C THR A 43 -4.10 13.02 0.71
N THR A 44 -3.35 12.11 1.32
CA THR A 44 -2.18 12.44 2.16
C THR A 44 -1.09 13.15 1.35
N GLN A 45 -0.83 12.70 0.13
CA GLN A 45 0.17 13.36 -0.71
C GLN A 45 -0.36 14.69 -1.27
N ALA A 46 -1.67 14.79 -1.51
CA ALA A 46 -2.28 16.05 -1.90
C ALA A 46 -2.18 17.12 -0.80
N SER A 47 -2.31 16.75 0.49
CA SER A 47 -2.14 17.71 1.58
C SER A 47 -0.72 18.26 1.66
N VAL A 48 0.31 17.44 1.36
CA VAL A 48 1.71 17.90 1.28
C VAL A 48 1.91 18.91 0.13
N VAL A 49 1.23 18.72 -1.00
CA VAL A 49 1.29 19.67 -2.13
C VAL A 49 0.63 21.00 -1.75
N VAL A 50 -0.54 20.93 -1.10
CA VAL A 50 -1.28 22.12 -0.65
C VAL A 50 -0.46 22.91 0.36
N ASP A 51 0.17 22.23 1.32
CA ASP A 51 1.05 22.85 2.32
C ASP A 51 2.20 23.60 1.66
N GLY A 52 2.95 22.93 0.76
CA GLY A 52 4.06 23.57 0.04
C GLY A 52 3.67 24.65 -0.97
N TRP A 53 2.37 24.84 -1.28
CA TRP A 53 1.88 25.97 -2.08
C TRP A 53 1.38 27.13 -1.21
N LEU A 54 0.92 26.81 0.00
CA LEU A 54 0.32 27.75 0.94
C LEU A 54 1.30 28.18 2.04
N ASP A 55 2.62 28.03 1.85
CA ASP A 55 3.71 28.48 2.75
C ASP A 55 3.52 29.88 3.40
N ALA A 56 2.61 30.70 2.87
CA ALA A 56 2.20 31.99 3.43
C ALA A 56 1.16 31.94 4.57
N ILE A 57 0.54 30.78 4.84
CA ILE A 57 -0.48 30.56 5.87
C ILE A 57 0.01 29.41 6.76
N ASP A 58 0.06 29.62 8.08
CA ASP A 58 0.64 28.73 9.10
C ASP A 58 -0.17 27.41 9.28
N LEU A 59 -0.31 26.62 8.22
CA LEU A 59 -1.11 25.39 8.11
C LEU A 59 -0.28 24.11 8.32
N THR A 60 1.02 24.23 8.55
CA THR A 60 2.00 23.15 8.66
C THR A 60 1.62 22.12 9.73
N LEU A 61 1.14 22.57 10.88
CA LEU A 61 0.73 21.67 11.98
C LEU A 61 -0.46 20.77 11.59
N TYR A 62 -1.39 21.27 10.79
CA TYR A 62 -2.52 20.47 10.31
C TYR A 62 -2.10 19.49 9.21
N SER A 63 -1.15 19.88 8.35
CA SER A 63 -0.65 19.04 7.27
C SER A 63 0.08 17.81 7.84
N ASP A 64 0.93 17.99 8.86
CA ASP A 64 1.69 16.92 9.49
C ASP A 64 0.79 15.87 10.14
N ILE A 65 -0.25 16.31 10.87
CA ILE A 65 -1.23 15.42 11.48
C ILE A 65 -1.97 14.62 10.41
N VAL A 66 -2.44 15.27 9.34
CA VAL A 66 -3.14 14.57 8.25
C VAL A 66 -2.23 13.55 7.57
N VAL A 67 -0.96 13.88 7.37
CA VAL A 67 0.01 12.98 6.72
C VAL A 67 0.28 11.75 7.58
N GLU A 68 0.50 11.97 8.86
CA GLU A 68 0.75 10.91 9.83
C GLU A 68 -0.43 9.92 9.91
N TRP A 69 -1.63 10.43 10.19
CA TRP A 69 -2.83 9.61 10.31
C TRP A 69 -3.20 8.94 8.99
N GLY A 70 -3.02 9.65 7.87
CA GLY A 70 -3.24 9.12 6.53
C GLY A 70 -2.34 7.92 6.23
N HIS A 71 -1.05 7.98 6.56
CA HIS A 71 -0.14 6.84 6.40
C HIS A 71 -0.55 5.64 7.25
N ILE A 72 -0.96 5.85 8.50
CA ILE A 72 -1.36 4.76 9.40
C ILE A 72 -2.64 4.08 8.91
N ILE A 73 -3.64 4.88 8.51
CA ILE A 73 -4.90 4.37 7.96
C ILE A 73 -4.63 3.60 6.67
N ALA A 74 -3.85 4.16 5.74
CA ALA A 74 -3.49 3.48 4.50
C ALA A 74 -2.78 2.14 4.77
N LEU A 75 -1.82 2.12 5.71
CA LEU A 75 -1.10 0.92 6.10
C LEU A 75 -2.01 -0.15 6.72
N ALA A 76 -2.94 0.24 7.58
CA ALA A 76 -3.91 -0.65 8.19
C ALA A 76 -4.81 -1.32 7.13
N PHE A 77 -5.25 -0.55 6.11
CA PHE A 77 -6.01 -1.09 4.98
C PHE A 77 -5.18 -2.01 4.08
N VAL A 78 -3.91 -1.67 3.81
CA VAL A 78 -2.98 -2.55 3.07
C VAL A 78 -2.83 -3.88 3.80
N LEU A 79 -2.49 -3.86 5.09
CA LEU A 79 -2.33 -5.08 5.89
C LEU A 79 -3.62 -5.91 5.94
N SER A 80 -4.78 -5.26 6.06
CA SER A 80 -6.07 -5.93 6.04
C SER A 80 -6.33 -6.60 4.68
N ALA A 81 -6.04 -5.90 3.58
CA ALA A 81 -6.16 -6.46 2.24
C ALA A 81 -5.21 -7.66 2.05
N LEU A 82 -3.97 -7.56 2.51
CA LEU A 82 -3.00 -8.68 2.48
C LEU A 82 -3.51 -9.88 3.30
N ALA A 83 -4.10 -9.66 4.48
CA ALA A 83 -4.67 -10.73 5.26
C ALA A 83 -5.81 -11.44 4.51
N VAL A 84 -6.64 -10.70 3.76
CA VAL A 84 -7.65 -11.28 2.87
C VAL A 84 -6.99 -12.09 1.74
N PHE A 85 -5.92 -11.60 1.12
CA PHE A 85 -5.16 -12.35 0.11
C PHE A 85 -4.62 -13.69 0.66
N ILE A 86 -4.03 -13.66 1.85
CA ILE A 86 -3.52 -14.87 2.52
C ILE A 86 -4.65 -15.83 2.86
N ARG A 87 -5.82 -15.32 3.27
CA ARG A 87 -6.99 -16.15 3.54
C ARG A 87 -7.44 -16.87 2.27
N GLN A 88 -7.58 -16.13 1.17
CA GLN A 88 -8.07 -16.66 -0.11
C GLN A 88 -7.08 -17.60 -0.80
N SER A 89 -5.79 -17.53 -0.46
CA SER A 89 -4.78 -18.45 -1.00
C SER A 89 -4.89 -19.87 -0.44
N LYS A 90 -5.64 -20.04 0.66
CA LYS A 90 -5.86 -21.32 1.34
C LYS A 90 -7.20 -21.97 0.92
N PRO A 91 -7.29 -23.31 0.92
CA PRO A 91 -8.54 -24.01 0.66
C PRO A 91 -9.58 -23.70 1.74
N VAL A 92 -10.87 -23.74 1.39
CA VAL A 92 -12.00 -23.26 2.21
C VAL A 92 -11.99 -23.79 3.65
N PHE A 93 -11.65 -25.08 3.84
CA PHE A 93 -11.61 -25.70 5.17
C PHE A 93 -10.49 -25.17 6.08
N ALA A 94 -9.42 -24.61 5.52
CA ALA A 94 -8.29 -24.04 6.25
C ALA A 94 -8.33 -22.51 6.34
N GLN A 95 -9.42 -21.89 5.87
CA GLN A 95 -9.61 -20.46 5.95
C GLN A 95 -10.03 -20.07 7.36
N PHE A 96 -9.28 -19.15 7.95
CA PHE A 96 -9.68 -18.53 9.21
C PHE A 96 -10.90 -17.59 9.00
N PRO A 97 -11.67 -17.26 10.05
CA PRO A 97 -12.81 -16.34 9.96
C PRO A 97 -12.44 -14.98 9.35
N LEU A 98 -13.32 -14.45 8.48
CA LEU A 98 -13.07 -13.18 7.76
C LEU A 98 -12.79 -12.00 8.72
N VAL A 99 -13.41 -12.01 9.90
CA VAL A 99 -13.23 -10.98 10.94
C VAL A 99 -11.75 -10.80 11.31
N TYR A 100 -10.95 -11.88 11.30
CA TYR A 100 -9.52 -11.75 11.62
C TYR A 100 -8.71 -11.03 10.54
N ALA A 101 -9.22 -10.96 9.30
CA ALA A 101 -8.58 -10.15 8.26
C ALA A 101 -8.74 -8.64 8.49
N ALA A 102 -9.68 -8.22 9.35
CA ALA A 102 -9.85 -6.83 9.75
C ALA A 102 -9.03 -6.45 11.00
N LEU A 103 -8.31 -7.41 11.62
CA LEU A 103 -7.48 -7.15 12.80
C LEU A 103 -6.47 -6.01 12.60
N PRO A 104 -5.81 -5.85 11.43
CA PRO A 104 -4.89 -4.73 11.24
C PRO A 104 -5.54 -3.35 11.34
N LEU A 105 -6.87 -3.22 11.23
CA LEU A 105 -7.57 -1.95 11.47
C LEU A 105 -7.48 -1.49 12.93
N PHE A 106 -7.26 -2.41 13.88
CA PHE A 106 -7.01 -2.03 15.28
C PHE A 106 -5.71 -1.25 15.46
N ILE A 107 -4.79 -1.27 14.49
CA ILE A 107 -3.58 -0.43 14.50
C ILE A 107 -3.97 1.04 14.65
N VAL A 108 -5.00 1.50 13.93
CA VAL A 108 -5.48 2.89 13.99
C VAL A 108 -5.92 3.29 15.41
N LEU A 109 -6.61 2.39 16.11
CA LEU A 109 -7.05 2.62 17.49
C LEU A 109 -5.86 2.56 18.47
N SER A 110 -4.99 1.57 18.32
CA SER A 110 -3.80 1.42 19.18
C SER A 110 -2.82 2.58 19.03
N TYR A 111 -2.80 3.23 17.87
CA TYR A 111 -1.91 4.35 17.60
C TYR A 111 -2.16 5.55 18.52
N VAL A 112 -3.43 5.80 18.90
CA VAL A 112 -3.80 6.85 19.87
C VAL A 112 -3.02 6.71 21.18
N LEU A 113 -2.71 5.48 21.61
CA LEU A 113 -2.01 5.21 22.87
C LEU A 113 -0.50 5.52 22.78
N VAL A 114 0.06 5.53 21.58
CA VAL A 114 1.52 5.66 21.34
C VAL A 114 1.89 7.02 20.73
N ALA A 115 0.89 7.81 20.30
CA ALA A 115 1.06 9.07 19.56
C ALA A 115 2.04 10.07 20.20
N ASN A 116 2.18 10.09 21.53
CA ASN A 116 3.05 11.03 22.24
C ASN A 116 4.53 10.63 22.26
N THR A 117 4.92 9.45 21.76
CA THR A 117 6.31 8.96 21.81
C THR A 117 6.90 8.80 20.41
N TYR A 118 7.69 9.80 19.97
CA TYR A 118 8.29 9.82 18.63
C TYR A 118 9.06 8.54 18.27
N ALA A 119 9.92 8.03 19.16
CA ALA A 119 10.73 6.84 18.87
C ALA A 119 9.89 5.57 18.68
N LEU A 120 8.85 5.37 19.50
CA LEU A 120 7.97 4.20 19.39
C LEU A 120 7.13 4.25 18.11
N LYS A 121 6.65 5.43 17.73
CA LYS A 121 5.92 5.67 16.49
C LYS A 121 6.72 5.23 15.27
N ASP A 122 7.96 5.68 15.15
CA ASP A 122 8.79 5.40 13.98
C ASP A 122 9.13 3.91 13.87
N TRP A 123 9.45 3.27 14.99
CA TRP A 123 9.71 1.83 15.03
C TRP A 123 8.46 1.03 14.65
N LEU A 124 7.30 1.41 15.17
CA LEU A 124 6.03 0.76 14.89
C LEU A 124 5.67 0.87 13.40
N LEU A 125 5.81 2.07 12.80
CA LEU A 125 5.59 2.27 11.37
C LEU A 125 6.58 1.47 10.51
N SER A 126 7.86 1.47 10.87
CA SER A 126 8.89 0.71 10.17
C SER A 126 8.59 -0.80 10.19
N ILE A 127 8.23 -1.35 11.35
CA ILE A 127 7.89 -2.76 11.51
C ILE A 127 6.63 -3.12 10.69
N TYR A 128 5.59 -2.29 10.72
CA TYR A 128 4.36 -2.59 9.98
C TYR A 128 4.52 -2.47 8.47
N GLN A 129 5.23 -1.43 7.99
CA GLN A 129 5.54 -1.29 6.55
C GLN A 129 6.45 -2.42 6.07
N GLY A 130 7.53 -2.70 6.80
CA GLY A 130 8.46 -3.79 6.49
C GLY A 130 7.77 -5.15 6.52
N GLY A 131 6.91 -5.39 7.51
CA GLY A 131 6.09 -6.60 7.62
C GLY A 131 5.13 -6.76 6.44
N ALA A 132 4.44 -5.70 6.02
CA ALA A 132 3.56 -5.73 4.86
C ALA A 132 4.33 -6.11 3.58
N ILE A 133 5.49 -5.49 3.35
CA ILE A 133 6.33 -5.75 2.18
C ILE A 133 6.86 -7.19 2.21
N LEU A 134 7.34 -7.66 3.36
CA LEU A 134 7.87 -9.02 3.51
C LEU A 134 6.78 -10.07 3.25
N VAL A 135 5.59 -9.88 3.81
CA VAL A 135 4.45 -10.77 3.56
C VAL A 135 4.06 -10.77 2.08
N ALA A 136 3.99 -9.60 1.43
CA ALA A 136 3.74 -9.50 -0.01
C ALA A 136 4.81 -10.25 -0.81
N LEU A 137 6.09 -10.06 -0.46
CA LEU A 137 7.22 -10.68 -1.13
C LEU A 137 7.13 -12.21 -1.06
N LEU A 138 6.89 -12.78 0.14
CA LEU A 138 6.75 -14.22 0.32
C LEU A 138 5.56 -14.78 -0.46
N MET A 139 4.40 -14.12 -0.38
CA MET A 139 3.19 -14.56 -1.07
C MET A 139 3.39 -14.58 -2.59
N TYR A 140 3.89 -13.48 -3.16
CA TYR A 140 4.07 -13.38 -4.61
C TYR A 140 5.28 -14.17 -5.12
N SER A 141 6.27 -14.47 -4.28
CA SER A 141 7.34 -15.41 -4.62
C SER A 141 6.79 -16.82 -4.85
N VAL A 142 5.94 -17.32 -3.95
CA VAL A 142 5.26 -18.62 -4.11
C VAL A 142 4.34 -18.63 -5.35
N TYR A 143 3.60 -17.55 -5.59
CA TYR A 143 2.77 -17.44 -6.80
C TYR A 143 3.59 -17.40 -8.09
N THR A 144 4.72 -16.70 -8.09
CA THR A 144 5.63 -16.63 -9.24
C THR A 144 6.28 -17.98 -9.52
N TYR A 145 6.59 -18.75 -8.48
CA TYR A 145 7.09 -20.11 -8.62
C TYR A 145 6.08 -21.03 -9.32
N ARG A 146 4.78 -20.88 -9.02
CA ARG A 146 3.70 -21.64 -9.67
C ARG A 146 3.42 -21.16 -11.09
N GLU A 147 3.39 -19.84 -11.29
CA GLU A 147 3.12 -19.22 -12.58
C GLU A 147 4.04 -18.00 -12.80
N LYS A 148 4.90 -18.07 -13.83
CA LYS A 148 5.81 -16.97 -14.21
C LYS A 148 5.10 -15.64 -14.52
N ARG A 149 3.77 -15.63 -14.64
CA ARG A 149 2.94 -14.45 -14.90
C ARG A 149 3.00 -13.42 -13.78
N TYR A 150 3.20 -13.87 -12.54
CA TYR A 150 3.30 -12.99 -11.37
C TYR A 150 4.68 -12.31 -11.22
N MET A 151 5.63 -12.58 -12.14
CA MET A 151 6.98 -12.02 -12.09
C MET A 151 7.00 -10.50 -12.08
N TYR A 152 6.14 -9.83 -12.86
CA TYR A 152 6.06 -8.37 -12.87
C TYR A 152 5.62 -7.79 -11.51
N ILE A 153 4.69 -8.47 -10.82
CA ILE A 153 4.27 -8.07 -9.47
C ILE A 153 5.42 -8.25 -8.48
N LEU A 154 6.13 -9.38 -8.57
CA LEU A 154 7.29 -9.65 -7.72
C LEU A 154 8.40 -8.60 -7.89
N VAL A 155 8.69 -8.20 -9.13
CA VAL A 155 9.65 -7.12 -9.42
C VAL A 155 9.19 -5.80 -8.78
N GLY A 156 7.90 -5.47 -8.90
CA GLY A 156 7.34 -4.29 -8.23
C GLY A 156 7.48 -4.34 -6.70
N ILE A 157 7.30 -5.50 -6.08
CA ILE A 157 7.46 -5.67 -4.62
C ILE A 157 8.94 -5.59 -4.20
N ILE A 158 9.87 -6.11 -5.01
CA ILE A 158 11.30 -5.94 -4.78
C ILE A 158 11.67 -4.45 -4.85
N LEU A 159 11.11 -3.69 -5.80
CA LEU A 159 11.27 -2.24 -5.84
C LEU A 159 10.71 -1.56 -4.59
N PHE A 160 9.53 -1.98 -4.09
CA PHE A 160 9.02 -1.49 -2.80
C PHE A 160 9.98 -1.75 -1.63
N LEU A 161 10.58 -2.95 -1.59
CA LEU A 161 11.58 -3.29 -0.57
C LEU A 161 12.81 -2.38 -0.67
N ILE A 162 13.29 -2.11 -1.88
CA ILE A 162 14.40 -1.18 -2.11
C ILE A 162 14.02 0.24 -1.65
N THR A 163 12.83 0.74 -2.01
CA THR A 163 12.32 2.03 -1.53
C THR A 163 12.30 2.08 0.00
N PHE A 164 11.80 1.03 0.65
CA PHE A 164 11.72 0.94 2.10
C PHE A 164 13.09 1.00 2.76
N ILE A 165 14.07 0.25 2.23
CA ILE A 165 15.44 0.25 2.75
C ILE A 165 16.06 1.65 2.60
N ILE A 166 15.87 2.26 1.42
CA ILE A 166 16.38 3.60 1.13
C ILE A 166 15.80 4.64 2.10
N TYR A 167 14.48 4.60 2.33
CA TYR A 167 13.79 5.56 3.19
C TYR A 167 14.17 5.46 4.67
N TRP A 168 14.30 4.24 5.20
CA TRP A 168 14.53 4.02 6.64
C TRP A 168 15.99 3.97 7.06
N TYR A 169 16.89 3.46 6.20
CA TYR A 169 18.27 3.13 6.62
C TYR A 169 19.34 4.02 6.00
N ILE A 170 19.04 4.78 4.94
CA ILE A 170 20.02 5.68 4.32
C ILE A 170 19.81 7.11 4.85
N PRO A 171 20.67 7.57 5.79
CA PRO A 171 20.54 8.92 6.34
C PRO A 171 20.75 9.98 5.25
N GLY A 172 19.98 11.07 5.30
CA GLY A 172 20.06 12.19 4.36
C GLY A 172 19.23 12.03 3.07
N VAL A 173 18.65 10.86 2.80
CA VAL A 173 17.77 10.68 1.63
C VAL A 173 16.44 11.41 1.81
N ASN A 174 15.88 11.40 3.03
CA ASN A 174 14.61 12.06 3.29
C ASN A 174 14.70 13.59 3.14
N GLU A 175 15.81 14.19 3.58
CA GLU A 175 15.98 15.64 3.60
C GLU A 175 16.53 16.19 2.27
N ASN A 176 17.53 15.54 1.69
CA ASN A 176 18.29 16.11 0.57
C ASN A 176 17.91 15.52 -0.80
N THR A 177 17.46 14.26 -0.84
CA THR A 177 17.11 13.54 -2.07
C THR A 177 15.72 12.91 -2.01
N GLY A 178 14.77 13.62 -1.40
CA GLY A 178 13.39 13.14 -1.22
C GLY A 178 12.69 12.73 -2.52
N TRP A 179 13.11 13.28 -3.66
CA TRP A 179 12.59 12.92 -4.98
C TRP A 179 12.95 11.47 -5.39
N LEU A 180 14.09 10.94 -4.94
CA LEU A 180 14.61 9.64 -5.38
C LEU A 180 13.74 8.50 -4.85
N TRP A 181 13.44 8.48 -3.54
CA TRP A 181 12.59 7.43 -2.99
C TRP A 181 11.14 7.55 -3.48
N LYS A 182 10.64 8.78 -3.68
CA LYS A 182 9.28 9.02 -4.23
C LYS A 182 9.12 8.50 -5.65
N THR A 183 10.08 8.76 -6.53
CA THR A 183 10.05 8.24 -7.91
C THR A 183 10.18 6.72 -7.95
N LEU A 184 11.00 6.14 -7.07
CA LEU A 184 11.12 4.69 -6.93
C LEU A 184 9.79 4.08 -6.42
N LEU A 185 9.12 4.73 -5.47
CA LEU A 185 7.78 4.33 -4.99
C LEU A 185 6.71 4.42 -6.09
N ILE A 186 6.72 5.47 -6.92
CA ILE A 186 5.82 5.59 -8.08
C ILE A 186 6.04 4.42 -9.03
N SER A 187 7.30 4.11 -9.34
CA SER A 187 7.64 3.01 -10.25
C SER A 187 7.20 1.65 -9.68
N SER A 188 7.34 1.42 -8.38
CA SER A 188 6.91 0.17 -7.74
C SER A 188 5.38 0.03 -7.75
N LEU A 189 4.64 1.11 -7.46
CA LEU A 189 3.18 1.14 -7.55
C LEU A 189 2.69 0.80 -8.97
N LEU A 190 3.24 1.46 -9.99
CA LEU A 190 2.82 1.23 -11.37
C LEU A 190 3.18 -0.18 -11.84
N MET A 191 4.39 -0.67 -11.52
CA MET A 191 4.84 -2.00 -11.91
C MET A 191 3.99 -3.11 -11.26
N THR A 192 3.65 -2.96 -9.97
CA THR A 192 2.74 -3.90 -9.29
C THR A 192 1.34 -3.88 -9.88
N LEU A 193 0.80 -2.70 -10.21
CA LEU A 193 -0.51 -2.56 -10.84
C LEU A 193 -0.55 -3.19 -12.24
N TYR A 194 0.41 -2.85 -13.11
CA TYR A 194 0.49 -3.44 -14.46
C TYR A 194 0.76 -4.94 -14.42
N GLY A 195 1.59 -5.40 -13.48
CA GLY A 195 1.80 -6.83 -13.25
C GLY A 195 0.50 -7.55 -12.90
N TYR A 196 -0.36 -6.92 -12.10
CA TYR A 196 -1.68 -7.46 -11.77
C TYR A 196 -2.62 -7.51 -12.98
N GLU A 197 -2.68 -6.44 -13.78
CA GLU A 197 -3.46 -6.42 -15.02
C GLU A 197 -3.05 -7.51 -16.00
N TYR A 198 -1.73 -7.69 -16.17
CA TYR A 198 -1.17 -8.70 -17.03
C TYR A 198 -1.54 -10.12 -16.55
N ALA A 199 -1.45 -10.38 -15.25
CA ALA A 199 -1.85 -11.65 -14.67
C ALA A 199 -3.35 -11.94 -14.86
N ARG A 200 -4.22 -10.91 -14.72
CA ARG A 200 -5.68 -11.03 -14.85
C ARG A 200 -6.13 -11.25 -16.30
N LYS A 201 -5.61 -10.46 -17.26
CA LYS A 201 -6.05 -10.49 -18.67
C LYS A 201 -5.90 -11.87 -19.33
N LYS A 202 -4.94 -12.68 -18.86
CA LYS A 202 -4.62 -14.01 -19.42
C LYS A 202 -5.36 -15.17 -18.74
N ASN A 203 -6.11 -14.93 -17.65
CA ASN A 203 -6.97 -15.90 -16.97
C ASN A 203 -8.45 -15.41 -16.95
N PRO A 204 -9.16 -15.42 -18.10
CA PRO A 204 -10.58 -15.10 -18.12
C PRO A 204 -11.45 -16.12 -17.39
N SER A 205 -10.97 -17.36 -17.15
CA SER A 205 -11.81 -18.46 -16.62
C SER A 205 -12.25 -18.27 -15.16
N SER A 206 -11.71 -17.30 -14.42
CA SER A 206 -12.24 -16.94 -13.09
C SER A 206 -13.60 -16.23 -13.16
N LYS A 207 -14.03 -15.73 -14.34
CA LYS A 207 -15.40 -15.23 -14.51
C LYS A 207 -16.43 -16.37 -14.67
N ASP A 208 -15.99 -17.58 -15.01
CA ASP A 208 -16.89 -18.68 -15.40
C ASP A 208 -16.91 -19.86 -14.41
N THR A 209 -16.17 -19.79 -13.29
CA THR A 209 -16.21 -20.85 -12.27
C THR A 209 -17.22 -20.51 -11.15
N ILE A 210 -18.47 -20.25 -11.56
CA ILE A 210 -19.65 -20.60 -10.74
C ILE A 210 -20.27 -21.83 -11.40
N GLN A 211 -19.61 -22.96 -11.21
CA GLN A 211 -20.22 -24.29 -11.19
C GLN A 211 -19.65 -24.86 -9.89
N ILE A 212 -20.41 -24.93 -8.80
CA ILE A 212 -21.55 -25.81 -8.54
C ILE A 212 -22.43 -25.14 -7.47
#